data_AF-A0A3N1INL1-F1
#
_entry.id   AF-A0A3N1INL1-F1
#
_cell.length_a   1.000
_cell.length_b   1.000
_cell.length_c   1.000
_cell.angle_alpha   90.00
_cell.angle_beta   90.00
_cell.angle_gamma   90.00
#
_symmetry.space_group_name_H-M   'P 1'
#
loop_
_entity.id
_entity.type
_entity.pdbx_description
1 polymer ?
#
loop_
_entity_poly.entity_id
_entity_poly.type
_entity_poly.pdbx_seq_one_letter_code
_entity_poly.pdbx_strand_id
1 'polypeptide(L)'
;MRSEGPEEADRLRLLGCLLATAEWEITAATRLSEEGEIEDVLQTSLGWTDRLGDDPGLAVNVLTNRLQRTAMQVSESEGEQSPPGREASFAAAMTALYTLSAQLHADRGDVEGTRRALGGAEEALIDVMQGMYDLRVAIGDGPRENEGPED
;
A
#
# COMPACT_ATOMS: atom_id res chain seq x y z
N MET A 1 40.18 19.61 14.78
CA MET A 1 39.72 18.48 13.95
C MET A 1 38.21 18.60 13.82
N ARG A 2 37.68 18.95 12.64
CA ARG A 2 36.23 18.79 12.39
C ARG A 2 36.02 17.31 12.10
N SER A 3 35.17 16.65 12.88
CA SER A 3 34.73 15.29 12.54
C SER A 3 34.10 15.35 11.16
N GLU A 4 34.64 14.59 10.21
CA GLU A 4 33.89 14.28 8.99
C GLU A 4 32.58 13.63 9.45
N GLY A 5 31.46 14.16 8.96
CA GLY A 5 30.16 13.59 9.28
C GLY A 5 30.05 12.16 8.74
N PRO A 6 29.03 11.40 9.15
CA PRO A 6 28.85 10.02 8.70
C PRO A 6 28.87 9.95 7.18
N GLU A 7 29.51 8.91 6.64
CA GLU A 7 29.54 8.64 5.20
C GLU A 7 28.12 8.40 4.68
N GLU A 8 27.89 8.55 3.38
CA GLU A 8 26.56 8.39 2.78
C GLU A 8 25.95 7.01 3.08
N ALA A 9 26.76 5.95 3.05
CA ALA A 9 26.35 4.61 3.43
C ALA A 9 25.90 4.52 4.90
N ASP A 10 26.60 5.20 5.82
CA ASP A 10 26.21 5.26 7.23
C ASP A 10 24.91 6.06 7.41
N ARG A 11 24.73 7.14 6.65
CA ARG A 11 23.47 7.91 6.67
C ARG A 11 22.30 7.08 6.16
N LEU A 12 22.46 6.37 5.05
CA LEU A 12 21.42 5.49 4.50
C LEU A 12 21.11 4.35 5.46
N ARG A 13 22.13 3.73 6.10
CA ARG A 13 21.92 2.71 7.13
C ARG A 13 21.16 3.27 8.33
N LEU A 14 21.56 4.43 8.85
CA LEU A 14 20.90 5.10 9.96
C LEU A 14 19.45 5.47 9.62
N LEU A 15 19.21 6.02 8.43
CA LEU A 15 17.88 6.32 7.92
C LEU A 15 17.04 5.05 7.80
N GLY A 16 17.61 3.96 7.29
CA GLY A 16 16.95 2.66 7.23
C GLY A 16 16.57 2.13 8.62
N CYS A 17 17.46 2.22 9.61
CA CYS A 17 17.17 1.81 10.99
C CYS A 17 16.10 2.70 11.66
N LEU A 18 16.18 4.01 11.45
CA LEU A 18 15.18 4.97 11.95
C LEU A 18 13.81 4.71 11.32
N LEU A 19 13.77 4.47 10.01
CA LEU A 19 12.57 4.07 9.31
C LEU A 19 12.02 2.77 9.87
N ALA A 20 12.85 1.72 9.99
CA ALA A 20 12.42 0.44 10.57
C ALA A 20 11.85 0.59 12.00
N THR A 21 12.48 1.43 12.83
CA THR A 21 12.02 1.72 14.19
C THR A 21 10.69 2.46 14.18
N ALA A 22 10.58 3.52 13.38
CA ALA A 22 9.33 4.27 13.23
C ALA A 22 8.20 3.34 12.73
N GLU A 23 8.49 2.45 11.79
CA GLU A 23 7.52 1.51 11.26
C GLU A 23 7.10 0.45 12.28
N TRP A 24 8.01 0.03 13.15
CA TRP A 24 7.70 -0.85 14.27
C TRP A 24 6.76 -0.17 15.27
N GLU A 25 7.06 1.07 15.65
CA GLU A 25 6.23 1.87 16.56
C GLU A 25 4.84 2.16 15.96
N ILE A 26 4.79 2.51 14.66
CA ILE A 26 3.53 2.69 13.92
C ILE A 26 2.74 1.39 13.95
N THR A 27 3.36 0.26 13.61
CA THR A 27 2.67 -1.04 13.59
C THR A 27 2.16 -1.46 14.98
N ALA A 28 2.92 -1.14 16.04
CA ALA A 28 2.50 -1.38 17.43
C ALA A 28 1.33 -0.48 17.85
N ALA A 29 1.28 0.76 17.34
CA ALA A 29 0.22 1.72 17.60
C ALA A 29 -1.03 1.46 16.74
N THR A 30 -0.88 0.98 15.51
CA THR A 30 -1.96 0.64 14.57
C THR A 30 -2.37 -0.81 14.71
N ARG A 31 -2.51 -1.33 15.94
CA ARG A 31 -3.01 -2.69 16.14
C ARG A 31 -4.41 -2.77 15.57
N LEU A 32 -4.51 -3.35 14.38
CA LEU A 32 -5.75 -3.78 13.74
C LEU A 32 -6.39 -4.82 14.68
N SER A 33 -7.13 -4.33 15.67
CA SER A 33 -8.07 -5.15 16.43
C SER A 33 -9.31 -5.33 15.56
N GLU A 34 -9.94 -6.52 15.61
CA GLU A 34 -11.08 -6.87 14.75
C GLU A 34 -12.21 -5.81 14.77
N GLU A 35 -12.31 -5.01 15.83
CA GLU A 35 -13.37 -4.01 16.02
C GLU A 35 -12.97 -2.56 15.60
N GLY A 36 -11.71 -2.30 15.23
CA GLY A 36 -11.18 -0.93 15.06
C GLY A 36 -10.23 -0.69 13.87
N GLU A 37 -10.00 -1.70 13.02
CA GLU A 37 -8.97 -1.68 11.97
C GLU A 37 -8.95 -0.41 11.09
N ILE A 38 -10.12 0.02 10.62
CA ILE A 38 -10.24 1.18 9.73
C ILE A 38 -10.06 2.48 10.53
N GLU A 39 -10.57 2.54 11.76
CA GLU A 39 -10.48 3.72 12.60
C GLU A 39 -9.04 4.00 13.02
N ASP A 40 -8.28 2.97 13.39
CA ASP A 40 -6.87 3.09 13.75
C ASP A 40 -6.00 3.60 12.59
N VAL A 41 -6.28 3.15 11.37
CA VAL A 41 -5.61 3.63 10.14
C VAL A 41 -5.94 5.10 9.88
N LEU A 42 -7.20 5.50 10.06
CA LEU A 42 -7.62 6.90 9.88
C LEU A 42 -6.99 7.82 10.94
N GLN A 43 -6.99 7.42 12.22
CA GLN A 43 -6.37 8.19 13.29
C GLN A 43 -4.85 8.36 13.08
N THR A 44 -4.18 7.32 12.62
CA THR A 44 -2.76 7.38 12.28
C THR A 44 -2.49 8.34 11.12
N SER A 45 -3.36 8.32 10.11
CA SER A 45 -3.27 9.22 8.96
C SER A 45 -3.46 10.68 9.37
N LEU A 46 -4.42 10.98 10.26
CA LEU A 46 -4.62 12.32 10.81
C LEU A 46 -3.39 12.79 11.61
N GLY A 47 -2.82 11.91 12.44
CA GLY A 47 -1.59 12.20 13.17
C GLY A 47 -0.40 12.50 12.26
N TRP A 48 -0.33 11.89 11.07
CA TRP A 48 0.68 12.25 10.06
C TRP A 48 0.41 13.65 9.50
N THR A 49 -0.82 13.97 9.13
CA THR A 49 -1.18 15.30 8.62
C THR A 49 -0.78 16.41 9.60
N ASP A 50 -1.05 16.24 10.89
CA ASP A 50 -0.67 17.20 11.94
C ASP A 50 0.85 17.40 12.05
N ARG A 51 1.65 16.37 11.72
CA ARG A 51 3.11 16.38 11.86
C ARG A 51 3.84 16.82 10.60
N LEU A 52 3.31 16.48 9.44
CA LEU A 52 3.89 16.81 8.14
C LEU A 52 3.69 18.30 7.79
N GLY A 53 2.66 18.94 8.38
CA GLY A 53 2.30 20.31 8.06
C GLY A 53 1.93 20.47 6.58
N ASP A 54 2.18 21.64 6.01
CA ASP A 54 1.80 21.97 4.63
C ASP A 54 2.88 21.58 3.59
N ASP A 55 3.75 20.61 3.86
CA ASP A 55 4.74 20.12 2.88
C ASP A 55 4.17 18.95 2.06
N PRO A 56 3.64 19.20 0.84
CA PRO A 56 3.08 18.15 0.01
C PRO A 56 4.13 17.14 -0.47
N GLY A 57 5.40 17.54 -0.60
CA GLY A 57 6.47 16.65 -1.02
C GLY A 57 6.78 15.61 0.06
N LEU A 58 6.75 16.00 1.32
CA LEU A 58 6.95 15.09 2.44
C LEU A 58 5.79 14.11 2.61
N ALA A 59 4.54 14.57 2.44
CA ALA A 59 3.36 13.71 2.47
C ALA A 59 3.39 12.63 1.38
N VAL A 60 3.77 13.01 0.16
CA VAL A 60 3.94 12.08 -0.96
C VAL A 60 4.99 11.01 -0.66
N ASN A 61 6.12 11.39 -0.05
CA ASN A 61 7.17 10.44 0.30
C ASN A 61 6.71 9.44 1.37
N VAL A 62 5.98 9.89 2.39
CA VAL A 62 5.43 9.01 3.44
C VAL A 62 4.43 8.02 2.85
N LEU A 63 3.48 8.49 2.03
CA LEU A 63 2.49 7.64 1.37
C LEU A 63 3.14 6.61 0.44
N THR A 64 4.11 7.03 -0.37
CA THR A 64 4.84 6.14 -1.29
C THR A 64 5.56 5.03 -0.52
N ASN A 65 6.27 5.37 0.55
CA ASN A 65 6.95 4.38 1.39
C ASN A 65 5.95 3.40 2.03
N ARG A 66 4.82 3.90 2.56
CA ARG A 66 3.80 3.05 3.17
C ARG A 66 3.17 2.08 2.16
N LEU A 67 2.90 2.54 0.93
CA LEU A 67 2.36 1.71 -0.14
C LEU A 67 3.35 0.63 -0.59
N GLN A 68 4.63 1.00 -0.81
CA GLN A 68 5.69 0.04 -1.12
C GLN A 68 5.86 -1.02 -0.03
N ARG A 69 5.82 -0.60 1.25
CA ARG A 69 5.88 -1.54 2.37
C ARG A 69 4.68 -2.47 2.41
N THR A 70 3.47 -1.95 2.21
CA THR A 70 2.25 -2.76 2.17
C THR A 70 2.34 -3.80 1.05
N ALA A 71 2.80 -3.39 -0.14
CA ALA A 71 3.06 -4.31 -1.24
C ALA A 71 4.07 -5.41 -0.87
N MET A 72 5.18 -5.07 -0.21
CA MET A 72 6.16 -6.06 0.26
C MET A 72 5.58 -7.03 1.30
N GLN A 73 4.89 -6.52 2.32
CA GLN A 73 4.25 -7.32 3.37
C GLN A 73 3.23 -8.30 2.80
N VAL A 74 2.46 -7.87 1.80
CA VAL A 74 1.49 -8.70 1.08
C VAL A 74 2.17 -9.59 0.04
N SER A 75 3.45 -9.42 -0.28
CA SER A 75 4.20 -10.29 -1.19
C SER A 75 4.98 -11.41 -0.49
N GLU A 76 5.41 -11.21 0.77
CA GLU A 76 6.14 -12.21 1.58
C GLU A 76 5.22 -13.30 2.15
N SER A 77 5.20 -14.49 1.54
CA SER A 77 4.51 -15.69 2.05
C SER A 77 5.52 -16.81 2.23
N GLU A 78 5.57 -17.42 3.42
CA GLU A 78 6.37 -18.62 3.68
C GLU A 78 5.64 -19.93 3.26
N GLY A 79 4.46 -19.86 2.63
CA GLY A 79 3.64 -21.03 2.26
C GLY A 79 3.48 -21.24 0.74
N GLU A 80 3.35 -22.51 0.32
CA GLU A 80 3.21 -22.97 -1.08
C GLU A 80 1.93 -22.47 -1.80
N GLN A 81 0.94 -21.92 -1.08
CA GLN A 81 -0.27 -21.34 -1.65
C GLN A 81 -0.54 -19.96 -1.03
N SER A 82 -0.70 -18.93 -1.88
CA SER A 82 -1.16 -17.61 -1.46
C SER A 82 -2.60 -17.71 -0.94
N PRO A 83 -2.92 -17.18 0.26
CA PRO A 83 -4.30 -17.06 0.71
C PRO A 83 -5.17 -16.28 -0.29
N PRO A 84 -6.47 -16.62 -0.43
CA PRO A 84 -7.39 -15.85 -1.26
C PRO A 84 -7.46 -14.39 -0.78
N GLY A 85 -7.51 -13.44 -1.72
CA GLY A 85 -7.53 -11.99 -1.43
C GLY A 85 -6.16 -11.33 -1.24
N ARG A 86 -5.07 -12.12 -1.15
CA ARG A 86 -3.70 -11.58 -1.04
C ARG A 86 -3.26 -10.84 -2.30
N GLU A 87 -3.46 -11.45 -3.46
CA GLU A 87 -3.18 -10.82 -4.75
C GLU A 87 -4.01 -9.55 -4.95
N ALA A 88 -5.29 -9.57 -4.56
CA ALA A 88 -6.16 -8.39 -4.56
C ALA A 88 -5.59 -7.27 -3.67
N SER A 89 -5.11 -7.61 -2.47
CA SER A 89 -4.55 -6.66 -1.51
C SER A 89 -3.25 -6.04 -2.03
N PHE A 90 -2.39 -6.84 -2.68
CA PHE A 90 -1.17 -6.35 -3.33
C PHE A 90 -1.51 -5.42 -4.49
N ALA A 91 -2.43 -5.85 -5.36
CA ALA A 91 -2.89 -5.08 -6.49
C ALA A 91 -3.56 -3.75 -6.05
N ALA A 92 -4.25 -3.73 -4.92
CA ALA A 92 -4.83 -2.50 -4.36
C ALA A 92 -3.75 -1.50 -3.94
N ALA A 93 -2.69 -1.96 -3.27
CA ALA A 93 -1.54 -1.12 -2.93
C ALA A 93 -0.84 -0.57 -4.18
N MET A 94 -0.67 -1.41 -5.20
CA MET A 94 -0.08 -0.99 -6.49
C MET A 94 -0.97 0.00 -7.23
N THR A 95 -2.29 -0.20 -7.24
CA THR A 95 -3.27 0.74 -7.83
C THR A 95 -3.15 2.13 -7.22
N ALA A 96 -3.08 2.20 -5.88
CA ALA A 96 -2.91 3.46 -5.17
C ALA A 96 -1.55 4.12 -5.50
N LEU A 97 -0.47 3.33 -5.58
CA LEU A 97 0.86 3.83 -5.93
C LEU A 97 0.89 4.39 -7.36
N TYR A 98 0.34 3.67 -8.34
CA TYR A 98 0.27 4.09 -9.72
C TYR A 98 -0.58 5.34 -9.91
N THR A 99 -1.71 5.42 -9.19
CA THR A 99 -2.59 6.61 -9.23
C THR A 99 -1.88 7.84 -8.65
N LEU A 100 -1.19 7.69 -7.52
CA LEU A 100 -0.36 8.76 -6.95
C LEU A 100 0.75 9.17 -7.92
N SER A 101 1.44 8.20 -8.52
CA SER A 101 2.48 8.47 -9.52
C SER A 101 1.94 9.23 -10.73
N ALA A 102 0.75 8.88 -11.22
CA ALA A 102 0.09 9.55 -12.33
C ALA A 102 -0.18 11.02 -12.00
N GLN A 103 -0.70 11.31 -10.81
CA GLN A 103 -0.91 12.69 -10.34
C GLN A 103 0.41 13.47 -10.31
N LEU A 104 1.48 12.89 -9.75
CA LEU A 104 2.79 13.54 -9.68
C LEU A 104 3.41 13.80 -11.06
N HIS A 105 3.17 12.93 -12.06
CA HIS A 105 3.58 13.20 -13.43
C HIS A 105 2.75 14.33 -14.06
N ALA A 106 1.44 14.34 -13.82
CA ALA A 106 0.54 15.37 -14.32
C ALA A 106 0.91 16.76 -13.78
N ASP A 107 1.22 16.86 -12.48
CA ASP A 107 1.65 18.10 -11.83
C ASP A 107 2.95 18.66 -12.42
N ARG A 108 3.79 17.80 -13.02
CA ARG A 108 5.04 18.18 -13.70
C ARG A 108 4.87 18.41 -15.20
N GLY A 109 3.67 18.25 -15.75
CA GLY A 109 3.39 18.32 -17.18
C GLY A 109 3.92 17.12 -17.98
N ASP A 110 4.28 16.02 -17.32
CA ASP A 110 4.76 14.80 -17.96
C ASP A 110 3.59 13.91 -18.41
N VAL A 111 3.09 14.18 -19.62
CA VAL A 111 1.92 13.49 -20.19
C VAL A 111 2.18 11.99 -20.39
N GLU A 112 3.39 11.61 -20.82
CA GLU A 112 3.71 10.21 -21.11
C GLU A 112 3.91 9.41 -19.82
N GLY A 113 4.57 10.00 -18.82
CA GLY A 113 4.64 9.42 -17.47
C GLY A 113 3.26 9.24 -16.85
N THR A 114 2.38 10.23 -17.00
CA THR A 114 0.98 10.15 -16.54
C THR A 114 0.24 8.98 -17.20
N ARG A 115 0.30 8.88 -18.54
CA ARG A 115 -0.36 7.80 -19.29
C ARG A 115 0.14 6.42 -18.87
N ARG A 116 1.46 6.25 -18.73
CA ARG A 116 2.06 4.98 -18.32
C ARG A 116 1.61 4.58 -16.91
N ALA A 117 1.61 5.53 -15.98
CA ALA A 117 1.17 5.28 -14.62
C ALA A 117 -0.33 4.93 -14.56
N LEU A 118 -1.17 5.61 -15.33
CA LEU A 118 -2.59 5.26 -15.43
C LEU A 118 -2.81 3.85 -15.99
N GLY A 119 -2.06 3.44 -17.02
CA GLY A 119 -2.14 2.07 -17.54
C GLY A 119 -1.80 1.02 -16.48
N GLY A 120 -0.76 1.25 -15.68
CA GLY A 120 -0.43 0.37 -14.55
C GLY A 120 -1.52 0.35 -13.46
N ALA A 121 -2.16 1.49 -13.19
CA ALA A 121 -3.28 1.56 -12.25
C ALA A 121 -4.49 0.75 -12.74
N GLU A 122 -4.81 0.85 -14.04
CA GLU A 122 -5.92 0.13 -14.66
C GLU A 122 -5.68 -1.39 -14.64
N GLU A 123 -4.49 -1.85 -15.00
CA GLU A 123 -4.10 -3.26 -14.92
C GLU A 123 -4.24 -3.79 -13.48
N ALA A 124 -3.67 -3.08 -12.51
CA ALA A 124 -3.77 -3.48 -11.11
C ALA A 124 -5.23 -3.47 -10.60
N LEU A 125 -6.08 -2.55 -11.07
CA LEU A 125 -7.48 -2.49 -10.65
C LEU A 125 -8.28 -3.71 -11.16
N ILE A 126 -7.93 -4.25 -12.32
CA ILE A 126 -8.51 -5.51 -12.83
C ILE A 126 -8.16 -6.66 -11.88
N ASP A 127 -6.90 -6.74 -11.45
CA ASP A 127 -6.45 -7.77 -10.50
C ASP A 127 -7.13 -7.64 -9.13
N VAL A 128 -7.39 -6.41 -8.67
CA VAL A 128 -8.20 -6.16 -7.47
C VAL A 128 -9.60 -6.76 -7.64
N MET A 129 -10.28 -6.43 -8.74
CA MET A 129 -11.64 -6.90 -8.99
C MET A 129 -11.72 -8.43 -9.08
N GLN A 130 -10.76 -9.05 -9.76
CA GLN A 130 -10.67 -10.51 -9.88
C GLN A 130 -10.39 -11.16 -8.51
N GLY A 131 -9.39 -10.68 -7.77
CA GLY A 131 -9.07 -11.25 -6.48
C GLY A 131 -10.15 -11.01 -5.41
N MET A 132 -10.91 -9.91 -5.50
CA MET A 132 -12.12 -9.70 -4.68
C MET A 132 -13.20 -10.74 -5.01
N TYR A 133 -13.42 -11.04 -6.29
CA TYR A 133 -14.34 -12.09 -6.70
C TYR A 133 -13.89 -13.46 -6.16
N ASP A 134 -12.61 -13.80 -6.30
CA ASP A 134 -12.06 -15.07 -5.82
C ASP A 134 -12.18 -15.20 -4.29
N LEU A 135 -11.96 -14.10 -3.56
CA LEU A 135 -12.16 -14.07 -2.11
C LEU A 135 -13.64 -14.28 -1.74
N ARG A 136 -14.58 -13.66 -2.46
CA ARG A 136 -16.03 -13.88 -2.24
C ARG A 136 -16.42 -15.33 -2.46
N VAL A 137 -15.90 -15.96 -3.52
CA VAL A 137 -16.12 -17.39 -3.77
C VAL A 137 -15.55 -18.24 -2.64
N ALA A 138 -14.33 -17.94 -2.18
CA ALA A 138 -13.68 -18.69 -1.10
C ALA A 138 -14.43 -18.64 0.23
N ILE A 139 -15.13 -17.54 0.53
CA ILE A 139 -15.98 -17.40 1.74
C ILE A 139 -17.42 -17.89 1.53
N GLY A 140 -17.76 -18.45 0.36
CA GLY A 140 -19.10 -18.94 0.04
C GLY A 140 -20.13 -17.86 -0.30
N ASP A 141 -19.69 -16.63 -0.56
CA ASP A 141 -20.49 -15.50 -1.07
C ASP A 141 -20.32 -15.32 -2.60
N GLY A 142 -19.96 -16.41 -3.29
CA GLY A 142 -19.95 -16.46 -4.75
C GLY A 142 -21.37 -16.51 -5.33
N PRO A 143 -21.54 -16.27 -6.64
CA PRO A 143 -22.79 -16.54 -7.32
C PRO A 143 -23.18 -18.00 -7.02
N ARG A 144 -24.32 -18.22 -6.36
CA ARG A 144 -24.87 -19.57 -6.20
C ARG A 144 -25.06 -20.09 -7.62
N GLU A 145 -24.41 -21.21 -7.95
CA GLU A 145 -24.83 -22.00 -9.10
C GLU A 145 -26.33 -22.18 -8.94
N ASN A 146 -27.11 -21.63 -9.87
CA ASN A 146 -28.55 -21.76 -9.86
C ASN A 146 -28.87 -23.23 -9.57
N GLU A 147 -29.54 -23.48 -8.43
CA GLU A 147 -30.32 -24.69 -8.27
C GLU A 147 -31.17 -24.78 -9.54
N GLY A 148 -30.84 -25.73 -10.41
CA GLY A 148 -31.59 -25.96 -11.64
C GLY A 148 -33.06 -26.16 -11.28
N PRO A 149 -34.00 -25.86 -12.20
CA PRO A 149 -35.40 -26.06 -11.91
C PRO A 149 -35.61 -27.51 -11.47
N GLU A 150 -36.14 -27.69 -10.26
CA GLU A 150 -36.72 -28.96 -9.83
C GLU A 150 -37.94 -29.22 -10.72
N ASP A 151 -37.75 -30.01 -11.78
CA ASP A 151 -38.82 -30.65 -12.56
C ASP A 151 -38.74 -32.18 -12.40
#